data_AF-A0A924NBM6-F1
#
_entry.id   AF-A0A924NBM6-F1
#
_cell.length_a   1.000
_cell.length_b   1.000
_cell.length_c   1.000
_cell.angle_alpha   90.00
_cell.angle_beta   90.00
_cell.angle_gamma   90.00
#
_symmetry.space_group_name_H-M   'P 1'
#
loop_
_entity.id
_entity.type
_entity.pdbx_description
1 polymer ?
#
loop_
_entity_poly.entity_id
_entity_poly.type
_entity_poly.pdbx_seq_one_letter_code
_entity_poly.pdbx_strand_id
1 'polypeptide(L)'
;MFRLEKRPSPSKFWQVATPVVAVILTMIGGGIMFAVLGKNPVEAIRTIFWDPLFGEFAWYLRGQLLVKAGPLILIAVGLSLGFRAGIWNIGAEGQYIIGAIAGASVGLAAYPTESRWIFPAMIIAGAFGGWAWAMIPAILKTKFNTNEILVSLMLVYVAEKILSKAALGFLRNPEGAGFPGSRNFNNYPAASNQELIAGSGMHWGVVAAFIAVIFAYILLQKHMLGFQIKLAGQAPRAARFHGVDPNKLVVLCMGISGALAGLAGVFEVTGPAGQISIDFNVGY
;
A
#
# COMPACT_ATOMS: atom_id res chain seq x y z
N MET A 1 25.87 1.52 -40.51
CA MET A 1 24.86 0.70 -39.80
C MET A 1 25.01 0.97 -38.32
N PHE A 2 24.07 1.67 -37.68
CA PHE A 2 24.14 1.95 -36.25
C PHE A 2 23.92 0.67 -35.46
N ARG A 3 24.89 0.27 -34.64
CA ARG A 3 24.80 -0.89 -33.75
C ARG A 3 24.52 -0.40 -32.34
N LEU A 4 23.37 -0.77 -31.78
CA LEU A 4 23.03 -0.45 -30.40
C LEU A 4 23.77 -1.42 -29.47
N GLU A 5 24.72 -0.91 -28.69
CA GLU A 5 25.41 -1.67 -27.64
C GLU A 5 24.87 -1.31 -26.26
N LYS A 6 24.61 -2.33 -25.44
CA LYS A 6 24.16 -2.16 -24.06
C LYS A 6 25.30 -1.57 -23.23
N ARG A 7 25.08 -0.42 -22.60
CA ARG A 7 26.07 0.20 -21.72
C ARG A 7 26.35 -0.68 -20.49
N PRO A 8 27.62 -0.85 -20.08
CA PRO A 8 27.99 -1.66 -18.92
C PRO A 8 27.53 -1.05 -17.59
N SER A 9 27.47 0.28 -17.50
CA SER A 9 26.94 1.01 -16.34
C SER A 9 25.80 1.95 -16.75
N PRO A 10 24.68 1.99 -16.01
CA PRO A 10 23.63 2.98 -16.26
C PRO A 10 24.17 4.40 -16.10
N SER A 11 23.83 5.29 -17.02
CA SER A 11 24.30 6.69 -17.01
C SER A 11 23.70 7.45 -15.84
N LYS A 12 24.54 8.15 -15.06
CA LYS A 12 24.08 9.01 -13.95
C LYS A 12 23.08 10.09 -14.42
N PHE A 13 23.31 10.65 -15.61
CA PHE A 13 22.40 11.61 -16.22
C PHE A 13 21.01 11.00 -16.43
N TRP A 14 20.92 9.83 -17.07
CA TRP A 14 19.64 9.18 -17.34
C TRP A 14 18.97 8.63 -16.08
N GLN A 15 19.73 8.22 -15.06
CA GLN A 15 19.13 7.85 -13.76
C GLN A 15 18.33 8.99 -13.13
N VAL A 16 18.77 10.24 -13.29
CA VAL A 16 18.08 11.43 -12.78
C VAL A 16 17.06 11.98 -13.78
N ALA A 17 17.38 11.97 -15.07
CA ALA A 17 16.51 12.51 -16.12
C ALA A 17 15.28 11.64 -16.37
N THR A 18 15.37 10.30 -16.26
CA THR A 18 14.25 9.40 -16.57
C THR A 18 12.99 9.69 -15.74
N PRO A 19 13.04 9.83 -14.40
CA PRO A 19 11.86 10.21 -13.62
C PRO A 19 11.26 11.56 -14.04
N VAL A 20 12.09 12.57 -14.31
CA VAL A 20 11.63 13.90 -14.71
C VAL A 20 10.94 13.86 -16.07
N VAL A 21 11.54 13.18 -17.05
CA VAL A 21 10.96 12.99 -18.38
C VAL A 21 9.65 12.19 -18.28
N ALA A 22 9.59 11.17 -17.42
CA ALA A 22 8.37 10.41 -17.21
C ALA A 22 7.23 11.30 -16.69
N VAL A 23 7.49 12.14 -15.68
CA VAL A 23 6.49 13.10 -15.15
C VAL A 23 6.01 14.07 -16.24
N ILE A 24 6.93 14.64 -17.03
CA ILE A 24 6.57 15.55 -18.11
C ILE A 24 5.70 14.85 -19.16
N LEU A 25 6.08 13.64 -19.58
CA LEU A 25 5.29 12.86 -20.55
C LEU A 25 3.92 12.48 -19.99
N THR A 26 3.81 12.16 -18.70
CA THR A 26 2.53 11.93 -18.03
C THR A 26 1.67 13.18 -18.01
N MET A 27 2.24 14.36 -17.74
CA MET A 27 1.51 15.64 -17.80
C MET A 27 1.03 15.94 -19.22
N ILE A 28 1.85 15.72 -20.25
CA ILE A 28 1.46 15.92 -21.64
C ILE A 28 0.33 14.95 -22.02
N GLY A 29 0.48 13.66 -21.72
CA GLY A 29 -0.55 12.65 -22.01
C GLY A 29 -1.87 12.92 -21.29
N GLY A 30 -1.82 13.24 -19.99
CA GLY A 30 -3.00 13.63 -19.22
C GLY A 30 -3.63 14.92 -19.74
N GLY A 31 -2.83 15.91 -20.14
CA GLY A 31 -3.29 17.12 -20.78
C GLY A 31 -4.04 16.84 -22.10
N ILE A 32 -3.50 15.99 -22.97
CA ILE A 32 -4.19 15.57 -24.19
C ILE A 32 -5.54 14.94 -23.86
N MET A 33 -5.60 14.06 -22.85
CA MET A 33 -6.85 13.44 -22.41
C MET A 33 -7.87 14.47 -21.92
N PHE A 34 -7.46 15.45 -21.11
CA PHE A 34 -8.35 16.53 -20.67
C PHE A 34 -8.84 17.40 -21.84
N ALA A 35 -7.98 17.68 -22.81
CA ALA A 35 -8.36 18.41 -24.02
C ALA A 35 -9.42 17.64 -24.83
N VAL A 36 -9.27 16.32 -24.98
CA VAL A 36 -10.28 15.44 -25.62
C VAL A 36 -11.61 15.44 -24.86
N LEU A 37 -11.58 15.55 -23.54
CA LEU A 37 -12.78 15.70 -22.70
C LEU A 37 -13.37 17.12 -22.69
N GLY A 38 -12.83 18.05 -23.50
CA GLY A 38 -13.28 19.43 -23.58
C GLY A 38 -12.91 20.29 -22.37
N LYS A 39 -11.95 19.85 -21.54
CA LYS A 39 -11.42 20.60 -20.39
C LYS A 39 -10.11 21.30 -20.75
N ASN A 40 -9.85 22.45 -20.13
CA ASN A 40 -8.58 23.15 -20.32
C ASN A 40 -7.44 22.32 -19.72
N PRO A 41 -6.47 21.84 -20.53
CA PRO A 41 -5.44 20.93 -20.07
C PRO A 41 -4.44 21.59 -19.13
N VAL A 42 -4.13 22.88 -19.35
CA VAL A 42 -3.19 23.63 -18.52
C VAL A 42 -3.79 23.86 -17.14
N GLU A 43 -5.06 24.25 -17.10
CA GLU A 43 -5.79 24.44 -15.85
C GLU A 43 -5.91 23.12 -15.08
N ALA A 44 -6.30 22.02 -15.74
CA ALA A 44 -6.40 20.72 -15.10
C ALA A 44 -5.06 20.24 -14.51
N ILE A 45 -3.97 20.36 -15.25
CA ILE A 45 -2.62 20.01 -14.76
C ILE A 45 -2.23 20.90 -13.58
N ARG A 46 -2.52 22.20 -13.64
CA ARG A 46 -2.25 23.15 -12.55
C ARG A 46 -3.04 22.77 -11.29
N THR A 47 -4.33 22.49 -11.41
CA THR A 47 -5.19 22.10 -10.26
C THR A 47 -4.72 20.81 -9.60
N ILE A 48 -4.21 19.84 -10.37
CA ILE A 48 -3.78 18.54 -9.83
C ILE A 48 -2.37 18.61 -9.23
N PHE A 49 -1.41 19.28 -9.90
CA PHE A 49 0.00 19.20 -9.54
C PHE A 49 0.55 20.47 -8.86
N TRP A 50 0.01 21.64 -9.19
CA TRP A 50 0.55 22.91 -8.73
C TRP A 50 -0.20 23.45 -7.51
N ASP A 51 -1.52 23.54 -7.59
CA ASP A 51 -2.34 24.18 -6.56
C ASP A 51 -2.26 23.48 -5.19
N PRO A 52 -2.17 22.13 -5.08
CA PRO A 52 -1.98 21.47 -3.80
C PRO A 52 -0.66 21.79 -3.09
N LEU A 53 0.38 22.17 -3.86
CA LEU A 53 1.72 22.45 -3.34
C LEU A 53 1.96 23.96 -3.15
N PHE A 54 1.46 24.80 -4.05
CA PHE A 54 1.80 26.22 -4.15
C PHE A 54 0.58 27.15 -4.26
N GLY A 55 -0.63 26.61 -4.31
CA GLY A 55 -1.86 27.40 -4.35
C GLY A 55 -2.19 28.07 -3.02
N GLU A 56 -3.26 28.85 -3.02
CA GLU A 56 -3.76 29.59 -1.85
C GLU A 56 -4.06 28.67 -0.65
N PHE A 57 -4.61 27.49 -0.91
CA PHE A 57 -4.94 26.48 0.10
C PHE A 57 -3.83 25.43 0.33
N ALA A 58 -2.61 25.66 -0.18
CA ALA A 58 -1.52 24.70 -0.07
C ALA A 58 -1.16 24.34 1.37
N TRP A 59 -1.34 25.26 2.32
CA TRP A 59 -1.08 24.99 3.74
C TRP A 59 -1.93 23.83 4.28
N TYR A 60 -3.16 23.66 3.78
CA TYR A 60 -4.07 22.57 4.15
C TYR A 60 -3.90 21.35 3.25
N LEU A 61 -3.77 21.56 1.94
CA LEU A 61 -3.68 20.48 0.94
C LEU A 61 -2.39 19.66 1.07
N ARG A 62 -1.27 20.26 1.48
CA ARG A 62 -0.01 19.52 1.73
C ARG A 62 -0.17 18.42 2.78
N GLY A 63 -0.93 18.68 3.84
CA GLY A 63 -1.22 17.68 4.85
C GLY A 63 -2.04 16.53 4.27
N GLN A 64 -3.08 16.82 3.50
CA GLN A 64 -3.89 15.79 2.84
C GLN A 64 -3.11 14.94 1.84
N LEU A 65 -2.15 15.52 1.12
CA LEU A 65 -1.24 14.76 0.28
C LEU A 65 -0.46 13.74 1.10
N LEU A 66 0.01 14.15 2.28
CA LEU A 66 0.75 13.27 3.19
C LEU A 66 -0.13 12.14 3.74
N VAL A 67 -1.37 12.47 4.12
CA VAL A 67 -2.38 11.52 4.58
C VAL A 67 -2.59 10.41 3.56
N LYS A 68 -2.78 10.75 2.28
CA LYS A 68 -2.95 9.77 1.19
C LYS A 68 -1.65 9.07 0.81
N ALA A 69 -0.53 9.78 0.87
CA ALA A 69 0.78 9.21 0.52
C ALA A 69 1.24 8.13 1.49
N GLY A 70 0.94 8.23 2.79
CA GLY A 70 1.38 7.27 3.81
C GLY A 70 1.02 5.80 3.46
N PRO A 71 -0.27 5.47 3.34
CA PRO A 71 -0.73 4.13 2.94
C PRO A 71 -0.16 3.66 1.60
N LEU A 72 -0.12 4.55 0.59
CA LEU A 72 0.41 4.23 -0.74
C LEU A 72 1.92 3.91 -0.71
N ILE A 73 2.70 4.64 0.09
CA ILE A 73 4.13 4.38 0.27
C ILE A 73 4.34 3.02 0.94
N LEU A 74 3.56 2.69 1.99
CA LEU A 74 3.65 1.39 2.65
C LEU A 74 3.41 0.24 1.67
N ILE A 75 2.33 0.32 0.89
CA ILE A 75 2.01 -0.67 -0.15
C ILE A 75 3.13 -0.75 -1.19
N ALA A 76 3.55 0.40 -1.74
CA ALA A 76 4.58 0.45 -2.78
C ALA A 76 5.93 -0.10 -2.30
N VAL A 77 6.34 0.20 -1.07
CA VAL A 77 7.56 -0.33 -0.46
C VAL A 77 7.48 -1.85 -0.34
N GLY A 78 6.36 -2.38 0.17
CA GLY A 78 6.14 -3.82 0.27
C GLY A 78 6.20 -4.53 -1.08
N LEU A 79 5.48 -3.99 -2.08
CA LEU A 79 5.48 -4.51 -3.45
C LEU A 79 6.87 -4.45 -4.11
N SER A 80 7.65 -3.41 -3.84
CA SER A 80 8.98 -3.24 -4.43
C SER A 80 9.95 -4.37 -4.06
N LEU A 81 9.80 -4.98 -2.89
CA LEU A 81 10.60 -6.13 -2.46
C LEU A 81 10.28 -7.37 -3.32
N GLY A 82 9.01 -7.63 -3.57
CA GLY A 82 8.55 -8.70 -4.46
C GLY A 82 9.05 -8.51 -5.88
N PHE A 83 8.82 -7.32 -6.47
CA PHE A 83 9.21 -7.04 -7.85
C PHE A 83 10.72 -7.17 -8.06
N ARG A 84 11.55 -6.78 -7.08
CA ARG A 84 13.00 -6.97 -7.15
C ARG A 84 13.44 -8.44 -7.11
N ALA A 85 12.64 -9.32 -6.51
CA ALA A 85 12.83 -10.77 -6.52
C ALA A 85 12.17 -11.46 -7.74
N GLY A 86 11.55 -10.71 -8.66
CA GLY A 86 10.82 -11.26 -9.79
C GLY A 86 9.45 -11.85 -9.43
N ILE A 87 8.92 -11.49 -8.26
CA ILE A 87 7.62 -11.95 -7.74
C ILE A 87 6.61 -10.83 -7.91
N TRP A 88 5.48 -11.14 -8.54
CA TRP A 88 4.46 -10.15 -8.87
C TRP A 88 3.23 -10.34 -7.99
N ASN A 89 3.08 -9.46 -6.99
CA ASN A 89 1.91 -9.41 -6.12
C ASN A 89 0.94 -8.33 -6.62
N ILE A 90 -0.13 -8.73 -7.29
CA ILE A 90 -1.17 -7.77 -7.73
C ILE A 90 -2.25 -7.62 -6.64
N GLY A 91 -2.38 -8.60 -5.74
CA GLY A 91 -3.41 -8.65 -4.71
C GLY A 91 -3.16 -7.78 -3.47
N ALA A 92 -2.35 -6.73 -3.56
CA ALA A 92 -2.09 -5.83 -2.43
C ALA A 92 -3.35 -5.12 -1.95
N GLU A 93 -4.26 -4.78 -2.86
CA GLU A 93 -5.59 -4.22 -2.54
C GLU A 93 -6.40 -5.17 -1.64
N GLY A 94 -6.41 -6.48 -1.96
CA GLY A 94 -7.05 -7.48 -1.11
C GLY A 94 -6.38 -7.62 0.27
N GLN A 95 -5.05 -7.53 0.33
CA GLN A 95 -4.28 -7.56 1.58
C GLN A 95 -4.57 -6.32 2.44
N TYR A 96 -4.73 -5.17 1.81
CA TYR A 96 -5.14 -3.91 2.40
C TYR A 96 -6.55 -4.00 3.01
N ILE A 97 -7.53 -4.52 2.26
CA ILE A 97 -8.90 -4.75 2.73
C ILE A 97 -8.91 -5.67 3.96
N ILE A 98 -8.27 -6.83 3.87
CA ILE A 98 -8.30 -7.83 4.94
C ILE A 98 -7.55 -7.33 6.18
N GLY A 99 -6.46 -6.59 6.00
CA GLY A 99 -5.77 -5.94 7.11
C GLY A 99 -6.65 -4.90 7.80
N ALA A 100 -7.37 -4.06 7.04
CA ALA A 100 -8.31 -3.10 7.60
C ALA A 100 -9.44 -3.79 8.39
N ILE A 101 -10.03 -4.86 7.86
CA ILE A 101 -11.07 -5.64 8.53
C ILE A 101 -10.53 -6.28 9.81
N ALA A 102 -9.34 -6.89 9.78
CA ALA A 102 -8.74 -7.53 10.94
C ALA A 102 -8.45 -6.51 12.06
N GLY A 103 -7.84 -5.37 11.72
CA GLY A 103 -7.59 -4.28 12.67
C GLY A 103 -8.90 -3.70 13.22
N ALA A 104 -9.85 -3.38 12.35
CA ALA A 104 -11.16 -2.84 12.75
C ALA A 104 -11.92 -3.82 13.67
N SER A 105 -11.87 -5.12 13.40
CA SER A 105 -12.50 -6.15 14.22
C SER A 105 -11.94 -6.16 15.65
N VAL A 106 -10.62 -6.04 15.81
CA VAL A 106 -10.00 -5.98 17.14
C VAL A 106 -10.39 -4.70 17.89
N GLY A 107 -10.40 -3.55 17.19
CA GLY A 107 -10.81 -2.29 17.79
C GLY A 107 -12.27 -2.31 18.26
N LEU A 108 -13.17 -2.85 17.43
CA LEU A 108 -14.60 -2.88 17.71
C LEU A 108 -15.00 -3.99 18.68
N ALA A 109 -14.25 -5.09 18.76
CA ALA A 109 -14.45 -6.13 19.77
C ALA A 109 -14.16 -5.62 21.19
N ALA A 110 -13.25 -4.66 21.34
CA ALA A 110 -12.92 -4.04 22.62
C ALA A 110 -13.82 -2.84 22.96
N TYR A 111 -14.65 -2.38 22.02
CA TYR A 111 -15.55 -1.24 22.22
C TYR A 111 -16.58 -1.53 23.34
N PRO A 112 -16.86 -0.60 24.27
CA PRO A 112 -16.41 0.80 24.32
C PRO A 112 -15.18 1.07 25.22
N THR A 113 -14.35 0.07 25.53
CA THR A 113 -13.23 0.20 26.48
C THR A 113 -12.21 1.24 26.04
N GLU A 114 -11.68 2.07 26.94
CA GLU A 114 -10.72 3.15 26.57
C GLU A 114 -9.23 2.74 26.74
N SER A 115 -8.91 1.46 26.58
CA SER A 115 -7.54 0.97 26.78
C SER A 115 -6.60 1.48 25.70
N ARG A 116 -5.46 2.06 26.10
CA ARG A 116 -4.39 2.52 25.20
C ARG A 116 -3.75 1.41 24.36
N TRP A 117 -3.96 0.15 24.75
CA TRP A 117 -3.43 -1.02 24.04
C TRP A 117 -4.23 -1.42 22.81
N ILE A 118 -5.42 -0.84 22.62
CA ILE A 118 -6.32 -1.19 21.52
C ILE A 118 -5.67 -0.82 20.19
N PHE A 119 -5.21 0.43 20.02
CA PHE A 119 -4.59 0.86 18.78
C PHE A 119 -3.33 0.04 18.39
N PRO A 120 -2.37 -0.23 19.28
CA PRO A 120 -1.28 -1.18 18.98
C PRO A 120 -1.76 -2.58 18.61
N ALA A 121 -2.79 -3.11 19.28
CA ALA A 121 -3.35 -4.41 18.96
C ALA A 121 -4.00 -4.44 17.56
N MET A 122 -4.66 -3.35 17.15
CA MET A 122 -5.22 -3.19 15.80
C MET A 122 -4.12 -3.19 14.73
N ILE A 123 -3.01 -2.48 14.98
CA ILE A 123 -1.84 -2.44 14.08
C ILE A 123 -1.28 -3.85 13.87
N ILE A 124 -1.07 -4.61 14.96
CA ILE A 124 -0.55 -5.98 14.89
C ILE A 124 -1.54 -6.89 14.17
N ALA A 125 -2.83 -6.79 14.49
CA ALA A 125 -3.88 -7.61 13.88
C ALA A 125 -4.03 -7.34 12.38
N GLY A 126 -3.96 -6.08 11.94
CA GLY A 126 -4.03 -5.75 10.52
C GLY A 126 -2.78 -6.12 9.74
N ALA A 127 -1.59 -5.93 10.32
CA ALA A 127 -0.34 -6.43 9.74
C ALA A 127 -0.40 -7.95 9.56
N PHE A 128 -0.87 -8.67 10.59
CA PHE A 128 -1.03 -10.11 10.55
C PHE A 128 -2.12 -10.55 9.56
N GLY A 129 -3.25 -9.83 9.49
CA GLY A 129 -4.33 -10.10 8.54
C GLY A 129 -3.87 -9.97 7.10
N GLY A 130 -3.18 -8.88 6.76
CA GLY A 130 -2.61 -8.69 5.43
C GLY A 130 -1.51 -9.72 5.10
N TRP A 131 -0.64 -10.04 6.07
CA TRP A 131 0.37 -11.10 5.95
C TRP A 131 -0.28 -12.47 5.68
N ALA A 132 -1.28 -12.84 6.47
CA ALA A 132 -1.99 -14.12 6.35
C ALA A 132 -2.71 -14.22 5.00
N TRP A 133 -3.31 -13.12 4.51
CA TRP A 133 -3.91 -13.08 3.18
C TRP A 133 -2.89 -13.28 2.07
N ALA A 134 -1.71 -12.64 2.19
CA ALA A 134 -0.61 -12.81 1.23
C ALA A 134 0.04 -14.21 1.29
N MET A 135 -0.10 -14.94 2.39
CA MET A 135 0.37 -16.33 2.48
C MET A 135 -0.39 -17.26 1.55
N ILE A 136 -1.66 -16.97 1.21
CA ILE A 136 -2.45 -17.79 0.29
C ILE A 136 -1.77 -17.92 -1.09
N PRO A 137 -1.53 -16.82 -1.84
CA PRO A 137 -0.83 -16.92 -3.12
C PRO A 137 0.62 -17.39 -2.96
N ALA A 138 1.30 -17.04 -1.86
CA ALA A 138 2.68 -17.47 -1.63
C ALA A 138 2.81 -18.99 -1.46
N ILE A 139 1.93 -19.60 -0.67
CA ILE A 139 1.91 -21.05 -0.44
C ILE A 139 1.47 -21.77 -1.71
N LEU A 140 0.46 -21.26 -2.41
CA LEU A 140 -0.01 -21.84 -3.67
C LEU A 140 1.09 -21.82 -4.73
N LYS A 141 1.83 -20.71 -4.83
CA LYS A 141 2.99 -20.61 -5.71
C LYS A 141 4.10 -21.60 -5.33
N THR A 142 4.46 -21.68 -4.05
CA THR A 142 5.62 -22.46 -3.61
C THR A 142 5.36 -23.97 -3.54
N LYS A 143 4.15 -24.40 -3.20
CA LYS A 143 3.79 -25.82 -3.11
C LYS A 143 3.22 -26.38 -4.40
N PHE A 144 2.42 -25.60 -5.12
CA PHE A 144 1.67 -26.07 -6.29
C PHE A 144 2.09 -25.39 -7.59
N ASN A 145 3.11 -24.52 -7.57
CA ASN A 145 3.64 -23.82 -8.74
C ASN A 145 2.57 -23.04 -9.54
N THR A 146 1.55 -22.52 -8.84
CA THR A 146 0.49 -21.73 -9.47
C THR A 146 1.01 -20.38 -9.96
N ASN A 147 0.26 -19.71 -10.84
CA ASN A 147 0.55 -18.33 -11.21
C ASN A 147 0.10 -17.36 -10.10
N GLU A 148 1.06 -16.78 -9.39
CA GLU A 148 0.84 -15.85 -8.28
C GLU A 148 0.14 -14.55 -8.71
N ILE A 149 0.28 -14.14 -9.97
CA ILE A 149 -0.39 -12.96 -10.52
C ILE A 149 -1.90 -13.20 -10.55
N LEU A 150 -2.31 -14.33 -11.15
CA LEU A 150 -3.72 -14.67 -11.27
C LEU A 150 -4.34 -14.93 -9.90
N VAL A 151 -3.68 -15.72 -9.04
CA VAL A 151 -4.22 -16.03 -7.71
C VAL A 151 -4.36 -14.77 -6.85
N SER A 152 -3.34 -13.91 -6.81
CA SER A 152 -3.39 -12.69 -6.01
C SER A 152 -4.44 -11.70 -6.53
N LEU A 153 -4.60 -11.55 -7.85
CA LEU A 153 -5.66 -10.76 -8.45
C LEU A 153 -7.06 -11.31 -8.13
N MET A 154 -7.27 -12.62 -8.28
CA MET A 154 -8.57 -13.24 -7.99
C MET A 154 -8.96 -13.10 -6.51
N LEU A 155 -7.98 -13.12 -5.61
CA LEU A 155 -8.21 -12.92 -4.18
C LEU A 155 -8.61 -11.48 -3.81
N VAL A 156 -8.38 -10.48 -4.67
CA VAL A 156 -8.91 -9.13 -4.44
C VAL A 156 -10.43 -9.15 -4.47
N TYR A 157 -11.05 -9.75 -5.49
CA TYR A 157 -12.50 -9.86 -5.58
C TYR A 157 -13.10 -10.62 -4.40
N VAL A 158 -12.40 -11.65 -3.89
CA VAL A 158 -12.83 -12.37 -2.69
C VAL A 158 -12.77 -11.43 -1.47
N ALA A 159 -11.71 -10.65 -1.33
CA ALA A 159 -11.57 -9.67 -0.25
C ALA A 159 -12.67 -8.60 -0.31
N GLU A 160 -13.03 -8.09 -1.48
CA GLU A 160 -14.15 -7.16 -1.67
C GLU A 160 -15.49 -7.76 -1.21
N LYS A 161 -15.75 -9.04 -1.50
CA LYS A 161 -16.97 -9.71 -1.01
C LYS A 161 -16.94 -9.90 0.50
N ILE A 162 -15.77 -10.18 1.08
CA ILE A 162 -15.60 -10.22 2.54
C ILE A 162 -15.83 -8.84 3.15
N LEU A 163 -15.32 -7.77 2.53
CA LEU A 163 -15.53 -6.38 2.94
C LEU A 163 -17.01 -6.02 2.95
N SER A 164 -17.72 -6.31 1.86
CA SER A 164 -19.18 -6.10 1.79
C SER A 164 -19.91 -6.87 2.90
N LYS A 165 -19.54 -8.14 3.12
CA LYS A 165 -20.12 -8.95 4.21
C LYS A 165 -19.79 -8.40 5.59
N ALA A 166 -18.60 -7.84 5.80
CA ALA A 166 -18.19 -7.24 7.06
C ALA A 166 -18.98 -5.96 7.34
N ALA A 167 -19.06 -5.06 6.36
CA ALA A 167 -19.76 -3.78 6.47
C ALA A 167 -21.27 -3.94 6.68
N LEU A 168 -21.89 -4.95 6.05
CA LEU A 168 -23.33 -5.25 6.18
C LEU A 168 -23.66 -6.17 7.36
N GLY A 169 -22.69 -6.94 7.83
CA GLY A 169 -22.86 -7.99 8.81
C GLY A 169 -22.19 -7.68 10.14
N PHE A 170 -21.07 -8.35 10.42
CA PHE A 170 -20.50 -8.43 11.77
C PHE A 170 -19.82 -7.15 12.26
N LEU A 171 -19.39 -6.25 11.36
CA LEU A 171 -18.86 -4.94 11.76
C LEU A 171 -19.91 -3.83 11.72
N ARG A 172 -21.14 -4.12 11.27
CA ARG A 172 -22.18 -3.10 11.09
C ARG A 172 -22.46 -2.36 12.39
N ASN A 173 -22.49 -1.03 12.33
CA ASN A 173 -22.84 -0.21 13.48
C ASN A 173 -24.29 -0.47 13.94
N PRO A 174 -24.53 -0.93 15.18
CA PRO A 174 -25.88 -1.08 15.72
C PRO A 174 -26.68 0.24 15.76
N GLU A 175 -25.98 1.36 15.92
CA GLU A 175 -26.58 2.71 15.96
C GLU A 175 -26.68 3.36 14.57
N GLY A 176 -26.22 2.68 13.52
CA GLY A 176 -26.15 3.21 12.16
C GLY A 176 -27.48 3.27 11.41
N ALA A 177 -28.62 3.15 12.09
CA ALA A 177 -29.97 3.21 11.50
C ALA A 177 -30.18 2.33 10.24
N GLY A 178 -29.48 1.18 10.16
CA GLY A 178 -29.56 0.25 9.03
C GLY A 178 -28.63 0.57 7.85
N PHE A 179 -27.86 1.66 7.89
CA PHE A 179 -26.84 1.95 6.88
C PHE A 179 -25.66 0.96 6.98
N PRO A 180 -25.06 0.56 5.83
CA PRO A 180 -23.87 -0.28 5.81
C PRO A 180 -22.67 0.48 6.36
N GLY A 181 -21.87 -0.20 7.17
CA GLY A 181 -20.59 0.30 7.64
C GLY A 181 -20.38 0.17 9.14
N SER A 182 -19.12 0.28 9.56
CA SER A 182 -18.76 0.13 10.96
C SER A 182 -19.04 1.37 11.80
N ARG A 183 -18.90 1.23 13.12
CA ARG A 183 -18.80 2.42 13.99
C ARG A 183 -17.65 3.30 13.49
N ASN A 184 -17.82 4.61 13.60
CA ASN A 184 -16.80 5.57 13.21
C ASN A 184 -15.70 5.61 14.27
N PHE A 185 -14.48 5.26 13.88
CA PHE A 185 -13.30 5.26 14.74
C PHE A 185 -12.90 6.66 15.20
N ASN A 186 -13.24 7.73 14.46
CA ASN A 186 -12.98 9.11 14.90
C ASN A 186 -13.76 9.48 16.17
N ASN A 187 -14.89 8.81 16.44
CA ASN A 187 -15.66 8.97 17.67
C ASN A 187 -15.14 8.07 18.81
N TYR A 188 -14.08 7.30 18.58
CA TYR A 188 -13.52 6.37 19.55
C TYR A 188 -12.00 6.62 19.74
N PRO A 189 -11.62 7.53 20.66
CA PRO A 189 -10.23 7.98 20.80
C PRO A 189 -9.21 6.87 21.03
N ALA A 190 -9.57 5.77 21.69
CA ALA A 190 -8.67 4.65 21.96
C ALA A 190 -8.31 3.81 20.71
N ALA A 191 -9.08 3.94 19.63
CA ALA A 191 -8.87 3.24 18.36
C ALA A 191 -8.67 4.19 17.16
N SER A 192 -8.78 5.49 17.36
CA SER A 192 -8.60 6.51 16.32
C SER A 192 -7.12 6.78 16.06
N ASN A 193 -6.75 6.87 14.79
CA ASN A 193 -5.46 7.33 14.31
C ASN A 193 -5.53 8.83 14.01
N GLN A 194 -5.59 9.63 15.07
CA GLN A 194 -5.65 11.09 14.98
C GLN A 194 -4.34 11.69 14.45
N GLU A 195 -4.42 12.94 14.00
CA GLU A 195 -3.22 13.70 13.65
C GLU A 195 -2.30 13.85 14.86
N LEU A 196 -1.01 13.56 14.64
CA LEU A 196 0.06 13.73 15.62
C LEU A 196 0.37 15.21 15.88
N ILE A 197 0.26 16.02 14.82
CA ILE A 197 0.45 17.46 14.87
C ILE A 197 -0.75 18.09 14.17
N ALA A 198 -1.51 18.91 14.88
CA ALA A 198 -2.72 19.53 14.36
C ALA A 198 -2.42 20.35 13.08
N GLY A 199 -3.20 20.09 12.02
CA GLY A 199 -3.09 20.79 10.75
C GLY A 199 -1.92 20.32 9.88
N SER A 200 -1.19 19.28 10.28
CA SER A 200 -0.08 18.73 9.49
C SER A 200 -0.50 17.59 8.56
N GLY A 201 -1.65 16.96 8.79
CA GLY A 201 -2.01 15.69 8.16
C GLY A 201 -1.12 14.51 8.55
N MET A 202 -0.17 14.69 9.47
CA MET A 202 0.74 13.63 9.89
C MET A 202 0.08 12.74 10.93
N HIS A 203 -0.14 11.48 10.59
CA HIS A 203 -0.66 10.44 11.48
C HIS A 203 0.30 9.25 11.54
N TRP A 204 0.00 8.22 12.33
CA TRP A 204 0.90 7.07 12.52
C TRP A 204 1.20 6.29 11.23
N GLY A 205 0.32 6.34 10.23
CA GLY A 205 0.55 5.76 8.92
C GLY A 205 1.66 6.44 8.12
N VAL A 206 1.78 7.78 8.22
CA VAL A 206 2.89 8.53 7.62
C VAL A 206 4.21 8.18 8.31
N VAL A 207 4.20 8.10 9.65
CA VAL A 207 5.38 7.72 10.43
C VAL A 207 5.82 6.29 10.08
N ALA A 208 4.87 5.36 10.03
CA ALA A 208 5.12 3.98 9.63
C ALA A 208 5.67 3.89 8.20
N ALA A 209 5.19 4.71 7.27
CA ALA A 209 5.69 4.78 5.91
C ALA A 209 7.16 5.20 5.85
N PHE A 210 7.56 6.27 6.56
CA PHE A 210 8.96 6.67 6.63
C PHE A 210 9.85 5.60 7.25
N ILE A 211 9.39 4.97 8.34
CA ILE A 211 10.08 3.86 8.97
C ILE A 211 10.27 2.71 7.95
N ALA A 212 9.21 2.31 7.25
CA ALA A 212 9.26 1.25 6.25
C ALA A 212 10.22 1.57 5.10
N VAL A 213 10.28 2.82 4.62
CA VAL A 213 11.25 3.26 3.61
C VAL A 213 12.69 3.10 4.10
N ILE A 214 12.98 3.55 5.33
CA ILE A 214 14.32 3.42 5.93
C ILE A 214 14.71 1.94 6.07
N PHE A 215 13.81 1.11 6.61
CA PHE A 215 14.04 -0.33 6.74
C PHE A 215 14.24 -1.01 5.39
N ALA A 216 13.42 -0.68 4.38
CA ALA A 216 13.55 -1.24 3.04
C ALA A 216 14.88 -0.81 2.38
N TYR A 217 15.32 0.43 2.59
CA TYR A 217 16.64 0.89 2.14
C TYR A 217 17.76 0.06 2.77
N ILE A 218 17.77 -0.07 4.10
CA ILE A 218 18.78 -0.85 4.82
C ILE A 218 18.75 -2.32 4.36
N LEU A 219 17.56 -2.92 4.29
CA LEU A 219 17.39 -4.30 3.86
C LEU A 219 17.95 -4.53 2.45
N LEU A 220 17.60 -3.66 1.49
CA LEU A 220 17.94 -3.83 0.08
C LEU A 220 19.37 -3.42 -0.27
N GLN A 221 19.96 -2.46 0.45
CA GLN A 221 21.28 -1.92 0.13
C GLN A 221 22.38 -2.39 1.06
N LYS A 222 22.05 -2.72 2.31
CA LYS A 222 23.04 -2.99 3.37
C LYS A 222 22.95 -4.40 3.96
N HIS A 223 21.89 -5.16 3.69
CA HIS A 223 21.68 -6.50 4.25
C HIS A 223 21.82 -7.63 3.22
N MET A 224 22.28 -8.80 3.67
CA MET A 224 22.46 -10.01 2.84
C MET A 224 21.16 -10.47 2.17
N LEU A 225 20.05 -10.35 2.89
CA LEU A 225 18.74 -10.71 2.37
C LEU A 225 18.35 -9.86 1.15
N GLY A 226 18.66 -8.56 1.16
CA GLY A 226 18.44 -7.71 0.00
C GLY A 226 19.31 -8.06 -1.21
N PHE A 227 20.53 -8.53 -0.97
CA PHE A 227 21.38 -9.08 -2.03
C PHE A 227 20.72 -10.34 -2.63
N GLN A 228 20.22 -11.26 -1.81
CA GLN A 228 19.53 -12.46 -2.26
C GLN A 228 18.25 -12.15 -3.06
N ILE A 229 17.44 -11.19 -2.59
CA ILE A 229 16.25 -10.69 -3.32
C ILE A 229 16.65 -10.22 -4.72
N LYS A 230 17.62 -9.30 -4.82
CA LYS A 230 18.07 -8.74 -6.12
C LYS A 230 18.65 -9.82 -7.04
N LEU A 231 19.46 -10.72 -6.48
CA LEU A 231 20.08 -11.81 -7.24
C LEU A 231 19.03 -12.79 -7.76
N ALA A 232 18.03 -13.11 -6.95
CA ALA A 232 16.93 -14.00 -7.35
C ALA A 232 16.12 -13.43 -8.53
N GLY A 233 15.86 -12.11 -8.54
CA GLY A 233 15.15 -11.47 -9.65
C GLY A 233 15.98 -11.31 -10.93
N GLN A 234 17.30 -11.07 -10.80
CA GLN A 234 18.18 -10.85 -11.96
C GLN A 234 18.70 -12.15 -12.59
N ALA A 235 19.07 -13.12 -11.76
CA ALA A 235 19.68 -14.38 -12.20
C ALA A 235 19.23 -15.55 -11.30
N PRO A 236 18.00 -16.06 -11.47
CA PRO A 236 17.45 -17.13 -10.63
C PRO A 236 18.33 -18.38 -10.54
N ARG A 237 19.00 -18.75 -11.64
CA ARG A 237 19.92 -19.91 -11.69
C ARG A 237 21.16 -19.69 -10.81
N ALA A 238 21.75 -18.50 -10.87
CA ALA A 238 22.90 -18.12 -10.04
C ALA A 238 22.52 -18.03 -8.56
N ALA A 239 21.32 -17.52 -8.26
CA ALA A 239 20.79 -17.47 -6.90
C ALA A 239 20.70 -18.88 -6.27
N ARG A 240 20.15 -19.86 -6.99
CA ARG A 240 20.06 -21.25 -6.51
C ARG A 240 21.44 -21.88 -6.31
N PHE A 241 22.39 -21.61 -7.22
CA PHE A 241 23.77 -22.08 -7.08
C PHE A 241 24.45 -21.52 -5.83
N HIS A 242 24.14 -20.28 -5.46
CA HIS A 242 24.60 -19.64 -4.22
C HIS A 242 23.82 -20.07 -2.96
N GLY A 243 22.95 -21.10 -3.04
CA GLY A 243 22.21 -21.64 -1.89
C GLY A 243 20.98 -20.82 -1.48
N VAL A 244 20.53 -19.88 -2.31
CA VAL A 244 19.30 -19.12 -2.05
C VAL A 244 18.09 -20.00 -2.34
N ASP A 245 17.25 -20.20 -1.33
CA ASP A 245 15.99 -20.92 -1.45
C ASP A 245 14.90 -20.00 -2.06
N PRO A 246 14.46 -20.23 -3.32
CA PRO A 246 13.46 -19.39 -3.96
C PRO A 246 12.11 -19.43 -3.26
N ASN A 247 11.75 -20.56 -2.65
CA ASN A 247 10.44 -20.71 -2.01
C ASN A 247 10.36 -19.85 -0.74
N LYS A 248 11.44 -19.84 0.05
CA LYS A 248 11.54 -18.95 1.22
C LYS A 248 11.49 -17.47 0.82
N LEU A 249 12.13 -17.10 -0.29
CA LEU A 249 12.05 -15.73 -0.80
C LEU A 249 10.64 -15.34 -1.25
N VAL A 250 9.91 -16.25 -1.90
CA VAL A 250 8.50 -16.01 -2.27
C VAL A 250 7.65 -15.73 -1.05
N VAL A 251 7.71 -16.60 -0.05
CA VAL A 251 6.96 -16.47 1.20
C VAL A 251 7.33 -15.18 1.92
N LEU A 252 8.62 -14.87 2.02
CA LEU A 252 9.08 -13.66 2.69
C LEU A 252 8.62 -12.38 1.99
N CYS A 253 8.86 -12.26 0.69
CA CYS A 253 8.51 -11.05 -0.06
C CYS A 253 6.99 -10.82 -0.10
N MET A 254 6.21 -11.89 -0.35
CA MET A 254 4.74 -11.81 -0.29
C MET A 254 4.27 -11.45 1.12
N GLY A 255 4.87 -12.05 2.15
CA GLY A 255 4.51 -11.78 3.54
C GLY A 255 4.78 -10.34 3.97
N ILE A 256 5.97 -9.80 3.67
CA ILE A 256 6.29 -8.40 3.99
C ILE A 256 5.38 -7.46 3.20
N SER A 257 5.12 -7.75 1.91
CA SER A 257 4.18 -6.98 1.11
C SER A 257 2.77 -6.97 1.71
N GLY A 258 2.27 -8.14 2.12
CA GLY A 258 0.97 -8.29 2.75
C GLY A 258 0.87 -7.58 4.09
N ALA A 259 1.92 -7.68 4.92
CA ALA A 259 1.96 -7.00 6.21
C ALA A 259 1.91 -5.48 6.06
N LEU A 260 2.70 -4.92 5.13
CA LEU A 260 2.72 -3.47 4.89
C LEU A 260 1.41 -2.98 4.24
N ALA A 261 0.82 -3.74 3.32
CA ALA A 261 -0.50 -3.44 2.77
C ALA A 261 -1.60 -3.51 3.83
N GLY A 262 -1.57 -4.52 4.70
CA GLY A 262 -2.52 -4.64 5.80
C GLY A 262 -2.40 -3.51 6.83
N LEU A 263 -1.17 -3.09 7.14
CA LEU A 263 -0.92 -1.89 7.95
C LEU A 263 -1.49 -0.62 7.32
N ALA A 264 -1.30 -0.44 6.01
CA ALA A 264 -1.89 0.67 5.28
C ALA A 264 -3.43 0.69 5.43
N GLY A 265 -4.07 -0.48 5.36
CA GLY A 265 -5.51 -0.64 5.60
C GLY A 265 -5.95 -0.20 7.00
N VAL A 266 -5.20 -0.58 8.04
CA VAL A 266 -5.49 -0.15 9.42
C VAL A 266 -5.36 1.36 9.57
N PHE A 267 -4.30 1.96 9.03
CA PHE A 267 -4.11 3.41 9.17
C PHE A 267 -5.16 4.22 8.41
N GLU A 268 -5.67 3.72 7.28
CA GLU A 268 -6.78 4.38 6.56
C GLU A 268 -8.10 4.25 7.33
N VAL A 269 -8.46 3.03 7.78
CA VAL A 269 -9.75 2.80 8.46
C VAL A 269 -9.85 3.52 9.80
N THR A 270 -8.75 3.61 10.54
CA THR A 270 -8.70 4.28 11.84
C THR A 270 -8.47 5.78 11.75
N GLY A 271 -8.09 6.30 10.58
CA GLY A 271 -7.84 7.72 10.36
C GLY A 271 -8.81 8.32 9.33
N PRO A 272 -8.38 8.60 8.09
CA PRO A 272 -9.15 9.42 7.14
C PRO A 272 -10.51 8.82 6.74
N ALA A 273 -10.56 7.51 6.47
CA ALA A 273 -11.83 6.87 6.11
C ALA A 273 -12.76 6.76 7.33
N GLY A 274 -12.18 6.59 8.52
CA GLY A 274 -12.87 6.57 9.81
C GLY A 274 -13.81 5.39 10.04
N GLN A 275 -14.10 4.57 9.03
CA GLN A 275 -14.97 3.39 9.15
C GLN A 275 -14.74 2.41 8.00
N ILE A 276 -15.10 1.14 8.23
CA ILE A 276 -15.24 0.15 7.16
C ILE A 276 -16.55 0.42 6.43
N SER A 277 -16.48 0.69 5.12
CA SER A 277 -17.63 0.80 4.22
C SER A 277 -17.53 -0.26 3.10
N ILE A 278 -18.59 -0.41 2.31
CA ILE A 278 -18.60 -1.32 1.15
C ILE A 278 -17.59 -0.92 0.06
N ASP A 279 -17.28 0.38 -0.03
CA ASP A 279 -16.38 0.97 -1.03
C ASP A 279 -15.04 1.42 -0.40
N PHE A 280 -14.65 0.82 0.74
CA PHE A 280 -13.47 1.24 1.51
C PHE A 280 -12.15 1.19 0.72
N ASN A 281 -12.03 0.29 -0.24
CA ASN A 281 -10.85 0.15 -1.09
C ASN A 281 -10.74 1.19 -2.21
N VAL A 282 -11.81 1.92 -2.52
CA VAL A 282 -11.82 2.82 -3.67
C VAL A 282 -10.79 3.93 -3.48
N GLY A 283 -9.83 4.00 -4.41
CA GLY A 283 -8.76 5.01 -4.43
C GLY A 283 -7.41 4.54 -3.88
N TYR A 284 -7.24 3.25 -3.57
CA TYR A 284 -6.00 2.62 -3.13
C TYR A 284 -5.68 1.33 -3.90
#